data_AF-A0A1M7YWS1-F1
#
_entry.id   AF-A0A1M7YWS1-F1
#
_cell.length_a   1.000
_cell.length_b   1.000
_cell.length_c   1.000
_cell.angle_alpha   90.00
_cell.angle_beta   90.00
_cell.angle_gamma   90.00
#
_symmetry.space_group_name_H-M   'P 1'
#
loop_
_entity.id
_entity.type
_entity.pdbx_description
1 polymer ?
#
loop_
_entity_poly.entity_id
_entity_poly.type
_entity_poly.pdbx_seq_one_letter_code
_entity_poly.pdbx_strand_id
1 'polypeptide(L)'
;MISRKTAGLGVVAYFVITMAWAYPWHMVFFHDLYVEWGAFQRAEPLMPLGIAAVLIQGIVIAYLYPFYARVKGYSIASGIRFNLMIGLMTYTAMGFATAAKFSIEPVSQFLLFHTVFQVIQFILTGAAFGMIYRNTGRQ
;
A
#
# COMPACT_ATOMS: atom_id res chain seq x y z
N MET A 1 -7.96 18.46 -16.70
CA MET A 1 -8.43 17.06 -16.93
C MET A 1 -7.26 16.13 -16.61
N ILE A 2 -7.43 15.03 -15.87
CA ILE A 2 -6.29 14.16 -15.50
C ILE A 2 -5.79 13.45 -16.77
N SER A 3 -4.50 13.54 -17.06
CA SER A 3 -3.94 12.84 -18.22
C SER A 3 -3.88 11.33 -17.96
N ARG A 4 -4.20 10.52 -18.99
CA ARG A 4 -4.04 9.06 -18.93
C ARG A 4 -2.60 8.65 -18.61
N LYS A 5 -1.61 9.46 -19.04
CA LYS A 5 -0.19 9.26 -18.75
C LYS A 5 0.11 9.41 -17.24
N THR A 6 -0.45 10.43 -16.60
CA THR A 6 -0.26 10.69 -15.16
C THR A 6 -0.87 9.57 -14.32
N ALA A 7 -2.08 9.12 -14.69
CA ALA A 7 -2.73 7.99 -14.04
C ALA A 7 -1.91 6.70 -14.19
N GLY A 8 -1.45 6.40 -15.42
CA GLY A 8 -0.59 5.25 -15.68
C GLY A 8 0.70 5.28 -14.86
N LEU A 9 1.37 6.44 -14.78
CA LEU A 9 2.57 6.60 -13.96
C LEU A 9 2.28 6.38 -12.47
N GLY A 10 1.13 6.84 -11.97
CA GLY A 10 0.67 6.58 -10.60
C GLY A 10 0.51 5.09 -10.31
N VAL A 11 -0.13 4.33 -11.22
CA VAL A 11 -0.29 2.88 -11.08
C VAL A 11 1.05 2.16 -11.08
N VAL A 12 1.94 2.49 -12.02
CA VAL A 12 3.29 1.89 -12.10
C VAL A 12 4.09 2.21 -10.85
N ALA A 13 4.09 3.46 -10.40
CA ALA A 13 4.81 3.86 -9.18
C ALA A 13 4.28 3.13 -7.94
N TYR A 14 2.95 3.02 -7.80
CA TYR A 14 2.34 2.25 -6.71
C TYR A 14 2.80 0.79 -6.73
N PHE A 15 2.73 0.14 -7.88
CA PHE A 15 3.16 -1.25 -8.05
C PHE A 15 4.63 -1.44 -7.70
N VAL A 16 5.53 -0.66 -8.30
CA VAL A 16 6.98 -0.79 -8.11
C VAL A 16 7.36 -0.54 -6.65
N ILE A 17 6.84 0.52 -6.03
CA ILE A 17 7.14 0.84 -4.64
C ILE A 17 6.60 -0.23 -3.70
N THR A 18 5.37 -0.71 -3.95
CA THR A 18 4.76 -1.77 -3.13
C THR A 18 5.59 -3.05 -3.24
N MET A 19 6.04 -3.45 -4.43
CA MET A 19 6.88 -4.64 -4.60
C MET A 19 8.27 -4.47 -3.99
N ALA A 20 8.90 -3.31 -4.20
CA ALA A 20 10.21 -3.00 -3.65
C ALA A 20 10.20 -2.93 -2.10
N TRP A 21 9.05 -2.67 -1.49
CA TRP A 21 8.90 -2.62 -0.04
C TRP A 21 8.38 -3.94 0.56
N ALA A 22 7.30 -4.49 0.01
CA ALA A 22 6.64 -5.70 0.49
C ALA A 22 7.52 -6.94 0.36
N TYR A 23 8.24 -7.08 -0.75
CA TYR A 23 9.06 -8.27 -0.96
C TYR A 23 10.21 -8.37 0.05
N PRO A 24 11.09 -7.36 0.22
CA PRO A 24 12.12 -7.42 1.24
C PRO A 24 11.57 -7.57 2.66
N TRP A 25 10.47 -6.89 2.98
CA TRP A 25 9.86 -6.99 4.31
C TRP A 25 9.44 -8.43 4.66
N HIS A 26 8.68 -9.08 3.78
CA HIS A 26 8.09 -10.40 4.07
C HIS A 26 8.96 -11.60 3.69
N MET A 27 9.91 -11.43 2.76
CA MET A 27 10.72 -12.53 2.24
C MET A 27 12.18 -12.47 2.65
N VAL A 28 12.66 -11.33 3.16
CA VAL A 28 14.08 -11.16 3.52
C VAL A 28 14.25 -10.77 4.97
N PHE A 29 13.68 -9.65 5.41
CA PHE A 29 13.98 -9.08 6.73
C PHE A 29 13.27 -9.80 7.87
N PHE A 30 12.01 -10.16 7.67
CA PHE A 30 11.16 -10.72 8.72
C PHE A 30 10.53 -12.05 8.34
N HIS A 31 11.06 -12.73 7.31
CA HIS A 31 10.50 -13.97 6.81
C HIS A 31 10.26 -15.01 7.92
N ASP A 32 11.31 -15.30 8.69
CA ASP A 32 11.27 -16.31 9.75
C ASP A 32 10.25 -15.97 10.83
N LEU A 33 10.13 -14.68 11.21
CA LEU A 33 9.12 -14.23 12.18
C LEU A 33 7.70 -14.44 11.65
N TYR A 34 7.43 -14.09 10.39
CA TYR A 34 6.10 -14.30 9.80
C TYR A 34 5.77 -15.80 9.63
N VAL A 35 6.77 -16.66 9.44
CA VAL A 35 6.60 -18.12 9.43
C VAL A 35 6.31 -18.63 10.84
N GLU A 36 7.11 -18.23 11.83
CA GLU A 36 6.95 -18.61 13.24
C GLU A 36 5.58 -18.20 13.77
N TRP A 37 5.14 -16.98 13.45
CA TRP A 37 3.82 -16.48 13.83
C TRP A 37 2.67 -17.16 13.08
N GLY A 38 2.91 -18.06 12.14
CA GLY A 38 1.83 -18.70 11.36
C GLY A 38 1.11 -17.74 10.41
N ALA A 39 1.72 -16.61 10.01
CA ALA A 39 1.11 -15.67 9.08
C ALA A 39 1.10 -16.21 7.63
N PHE A 40 2.00 -17.15 7.29
CA PHE A 40 2.00 -17.85 6.01
C PHE A 40 1.11 -19.09 6.05
N GLN A 41 -0.03 -19.02 5.37
CA GLN A 41 -1.03 -20.10 5.31
C GLN A 41 -0.82 -21.07 4.13
N ARG A 42 0.09 -20.75 3.21
CA ARG A 42 0.43 -21.57 2.04
C ARG A 42 1.95 -21.63 1.93
N ALA A 43 2.47 -22.82 1.57
CA ALA A 43 3.88 -22.98 1.26
C ALA A 43 4.30 -22.11 0.06
N GLU A 44 3.45 -22.05 -0.97
CA GLU A 44 3.66 -21.18 -2.12
C GLU A 44 2.56 -20.12 -2.24
N PRO A 45 2.93 -18.83 -2.33
CA PRO A 45 1.97 -17.76 -2.52
C PRO A 45 1.38 -17.80 -3.93
N LEU A 46 0.07 -17.53 -4.02
CA LEU A 46 -0.59 -17.31 -5.31
C LEU A 46 -0.25 -15.91 -5.83
N MET A 47 0.95 -15.79 -6.40
CA MET A 47 1.50 -14.52 -6.91
C MET A 47 0.55 -13.73 -7.83
N PRO A 48 -0.22 -14.35 -8.74
CA PRO A 48 -1.16 -13.61 -9.59
C PRO A 48 -2.21 -12.82 -8.79
N LEU A 49 -2.69 -13.35 -7.66
CA LEU A 49 -3.66 -12.66 -6.82
C LEU A 49 -3.03 -11.48 -6.07
N GLY A 50 -1.79 -11.64 -5.61
CA GLY A 50 -1.03 -10.54 -4.98
C GLY A 50 -0.78 -9.41 -5.97
N ILE A 51 -0.31 -9.73 -7.17
CA ILE A 51 -0.08 -8.75 -8.24
C ILE A 51 -1.39 -8.05 -8.63
N ALA A 52 -2.48 -8.81 -8.81
CA ALA A 52 -3.79 -8.26 -9.12
C ALA A 52 -4.27 -7.30 -8.02
N ALA A 53 -4.11 -7.66 -6.74
CA ALA A 53 -4.50 -6.82 -5.62
C ALA A 53 -3.74 -5.48 -5.62
N VAL A 54 -2.43 -5.50 -5.84
CA VAL A 54 -1.60 -4.29 -5.90
C VAL A 54 -1.98 -3.41 -7.11
N LEU A 55 -2.21 -4.02 -8.28
CA LEU A 55 -2.63 -3.28 -9.47
C LEU A 55 -4.01 -2.63 -9.28
N ILE A 56 -4.99 -3.35 -8.73
CA ILE A 56 -6.33 -2.82 -8.45
C ILE A 56 -6.24 -1.66 -7.45
N GLN A 57 -5.48 -1.81 -6.37
CA GLN A 57 -5.26 -0.74 -5.40
C GLN A 57 -4.62 0.49 -6.05
N GLY A 58 -3.58 0.30 -6.87
CA GLY A 58 -2.93 1.38 -7.61
C GLY A 58 -3.88 2.11 -8.55
N ILE A 59 -4.73 1.38 -9.29
CA ILE A 59 -5.75 1.96 -10.19
C ILE A 59 -6.76 2.80 -9.40
N VAL A 60 -7.29 2.25 -8.30
CA VAL A 60 -8.27 2.93 -7.45
C VAL A 60 -7.67 4.21 -6.85
N ILE A 61 -6.45 4.14 -6.30
CA ILE A 61 -5.76 5.29 -5.73
C ILE A 61 -5.48 6.34 -6.82
N ALA A 62 -5.00 5.94 -8.00
CA ALA A 62 -4.72 6.84 -9.12
C ALA A 62 -5.98 7.55 -9.65
N TYR A 63 -7.13 6.87 -9.57
CA TYR A 63 -8.43 7.44 -9.91
C TYR A 63 -8.94 8.42 -8.83
N LEU A 64 -8.88 8.04 -7.55
CA LEU A 64 -9.49 8.79 -6.45
C LEU A 64 -8.63 9.97 -5.95
N TYR A 65 -7.30 9.83 -5.93
CA TYR A 65 -6.41 10.84 -5.37
C TYR A 65 -6.60 12.26 -5.97
N PRO A 66 -6.79 12.44 -7.28
CA PRO A 66 -7.00 13.76 -7.87
C PRO A 66 -8.24 14.49 -7.37
N PHE A 67 -9.31 13.78 -7.01
CA PHE A 67 -10.51 14.39 -6.44
C PHE A 67 -10.21 14.98 -5.06
N TYR A 68 -9.46 14.24 -4.24
CA TYR A 68 -8.97 14.73 -2.95
C TYR A 68 -7.99 15.90 -3.11
N ALA A 69 -7.00 15.75 -4.01
CA ALA A 69 -5.96 16.75 -4.24
C ALA A 69 -6.50 18.05 -4.85
N ARG A 70 -7.60 18.01 -5.63
CA ARG A 70 -8.27 19.22 -6.13
C ARG A 70 -8.79 20.10 -4.99
N VAL A 71 -9.26 19.51 -3.90
CA VAL A 71 -9.79 20.24 -2.74
C VAL A 71 -8.68 20.61 -1.75
N LYS A 72 -7.70 19.74 -1.54
CA LYS A 72 -6.64 19.92 -0.53
C LYS A 72 -5.32 20.47 -1.07
N GLY A 73 -5.21 20.66 -2.39
CA GLY A 73 -4.00 21.06 -3.09
C GLY A 73 -3.12 19.88 -3.50
N TYR A 74 -2.43 20.03 -4.64
CA TYR A 74 -1.51 19.03 -5.18
C TYR A 74 -0.12 19.15 -4.52
N SER A 75 0.12 18.38 -3.46
CA SER A 75 1.38 18.37 -2.72
C SER A 75 1.78 16.96 -2.29
N ILE A 76 3.05 16.77 -1.90
CA ILE A 76 3.55 15.52 -1.30
C ILE A 76 2.76 15.19 -0.03
N ALA A 77 2.52 16.19 0.83
CA ALA A 77 1.76 16.03 2.06
C ALA A 77 0.31 15.57 1.80
N SER A 78 -0.35 16.10 0.76
CA SER A 78 -1.69 15.67 0.35
C SER A 78 -1.69 14.22 -0.12
N GLY A 79 -0.67 13.80 -0.88
CA GLY A 79 -0.49 12.42 -1.33
C GLY A 79 -0.32 11.45 -0.17
N ILE A 80 0.55 11.79 0.79
CA ILE A 80 0.78 11.00 2.02
C ILE A 80 -0.50 10.90 2.83
N ARG A 81 -1.16 12.01 3.14
CA ARG A 81 -2.42 12.01 3.92
C ARG A 81 -3.49 11.16 3.27
N PHE A 82 -3.67 11.29 1.96
CA PHE A 82 -4.64 10.48 1.22
C PHE A 82 -4.31 8.98 1.28
N ASN A 83 -3.05 8.63 1.02
CA ASN A 83 -2.62 7.23 1.02
C ASN A 83 -2.71 6.63 2.42
N LEU A 84 -2.38 7.37 3.49
CA LEU A 84 -2.56 6.88 4.86
C LEU A 84 -4.02 6.58 5.20
N MET A 85 -4.99 7.35 4.71
CA MET A 85 -6.42 7.04 4.90
C MET A 85 -6.83 5.76 4.17
N ILE A 86 -6.39 5.59 2.92
CA ILE A 86 -6.63 4.35 2.17
C ILE A 86 -5.93 3.17 2.86
N GLY A 87 -4.69 3.38 3.31
CA GLY A 87 -3.91 2.40 4.04
C GLY A 87 -4.58 1.99 5.33
N LEU A 88 -5.18 2.91 6.08
CA LEU A 88 -5.94 2.57 7.28
C LEU A 88 -7.13 1.67 6.94
N MET A 89 -7.88 1.99 5.87
CA MET A 89 -8.97 1.13 5.40
C MET A 89 -8.47 -0.26 5.02
N THR A 90 -7.40 -0.36 4.23
CA THR A 90 -6.79 -1.63 3.82
C THR A 90 -6.26 -2.44 5.01
N TYR A 91 -5.69 -1.76 6.01
CA TYR A 91 -5.13 -2.37 7.21
C TYR A 91 -6.19 -3.07 8.06
N THR A 92 -7.43 -2.56 8.10
CA THR A 92 -8.51 -3.24 8.83
C THR A 92 -8.76 -4.66 8.30
N ALA A 93 -8.71 -4.84 6.98
CA ALA A 93 -8.88 -6.15 6.35
C ALA A 93 -7.60 -7.00 6.41
N MET A 94 -6.44 -6.43 6.07
CA MET A 94 -5.20 -7.20 5.96
C MET A 94 -4.52 -7.48 7.30
N GLY A 95 -4.67 -6.60 8.29
CA GLY A 95 -4.12 -6.77 9.63
C GLY A 95 -5.13 -7.43 10.56
N PHE A 96 -6.15 -6.68 10.97
CA PHE A 96 -7.11 -7.14 11.98
C PHE A 96 -7.92 -8.35 11.55
N ALA A 97 -8.54 -8.33 10.36
CA ALA A 97 -9.35 -9.47 9.94
C ALA A 97 -8.49 -10.72 9.68
N THR A 98 -7.23 -10.57 9.26
CA THR A 98 -6.27 -11.68 9.14
C THR A 98 -5.96 -12.28 10.50
N ALA A 99 -5.56 -11.45 11.48
CA ALA A 99 -5.27 -11.89 12.84
C ALA A 99 -6.48 -12.52 13.54
N ALA A 100 -7.70 -12.09 13.20
CA ALA A 100 -8.93 -12.66 13.76
C ALA A 100 -9.32 -14.02 13.16
N LYS A 101 -8.83 -14.35 11.95
CA LYS A 101 -9.21 -15.58 11.23
C LYS A 101 -8.15 -16.66 11.27
N PHE A 102 -6.88 -16.28 11.38
CA PHE A 102 -5.75 -17.19 11.30
C PHE A 102 -5.16 -17.42 12.70
N SER A 103 -4.55 -18.58 12.90
CA SER A 103 -3.86 -18.93 14.14
C SER A 103 -2.51 -18.22 14.25
N ILE A 104 -2.54 -16.88 14.31
CA ILE A 104 -1.34 -16.05 14.37
C ILE A 104 -0.98 -15.76 15.81
N GLU A 105 0.23 -16.14 16.25
CA GLU A 105 0.68 -15.88 17.62
C GLU A 105 2.16 -15.46 17.70
N PRO A 106 2.51 -14.43 18.50
CA PRO A 106 1.61 -13.55 19.25
C PRO A 106 0.95 -12.49 18.34
N VAL A 107 -0.38 -12.36 18.43
CA VAL A 107 -1.18 -11.38 17.65
C VAL A 107 -0.63 -9.95 17.74
N SER A 108 -0.17 -9.54 18.93
CA SER A 108 0.32 -8.18 19.18
C SER A 108 1.59 -7.85 18.38
N GLN A 109 2.51 -8.79 18.23
CA GLN A 109 3.74 -8.57 17.45
C GLN A 109 3.41 -8.53 15.96
N PHE A 110 2.57 -9.44 15.48
CA PHE A 110 2.10 -9.40 14.09
C PHE A 110 1.46 -8.06 13.74
N LEU A 111 0.53 -7.56 14.58
CA LEU A 111 -0.12 -6.28 14.33
C LEU A 111 0.84 -5.09 14.41
N LEU A 112 1.83 -5.12 15.32
CA LEU A 112 2.85 -4.08 15.40
C LEU A 112 3.67 -4.00 14.10
N PHE A 113 4.23 -5.13 13.66
CA PHE A 113 5.04 -5.19 12.43
C PHE A 113 4.20 -4.86 11.20
N HIS A 114 2.96 -5.36 11.13
CA HIS A 114 2.06 -5.05 10.03
C HIS A 114 1.65 -3.58 10.02
N THR A 115 1.51 -2.93 11.18
CA THR A 115 1.29 -1.48 11.27
C THR A 115 2.50 -0.70 10.75
N VAL A 116 3.71 -1.04 11.19
CA VAL A 116 4.94 -0.37 10.74
C VAL A 116 5.11 -0.52 9.23
N PHE A 117 4.95 -1.74 8.71
CA PHE A 117 4.97 -2.05 7.29
C PHE A 117 4.01 -1.15 6.51
N GLN A 118 2.74 -1.11 6.93
CA GLN A 118 1.68 -0.37 6.27
C GLN A 118 1.95 1.15 6.28
N VAL A 119 2.35 1.70 7.42
CA VAL A 119 2.64 3.13 7.55
C VAL A 119 3.75 3.53 6.59
N ILE A 120 4.85 2.77 6.54
CA ILE A 120 5.96 3.05 5.63
C ILE A 120 5.49 2.91 4.17
N GLN A 121 4.80 1.82 3.82
CA GLN A 121 4.30 1.59 2.47
C GLN A 121 3.47 2.77 1.96
N PHE A 122 2.47 3.19 2.74
CA PHE A 122 1.54 4.24 2.33
C PHE A 122 2.13 5.65 2.42
N ILE A 123 3.18 5.89 3.22
CA ILE A 123 4.00 7.10 3.12
C ILE A 123 4.76 7.12 1.80
N LEU A 124 5.44 6.03 1.44
CA LEU A 124 6.24 5.94 0.22
C LEU A 124 5.37 6.10 -1.04
N THR A 125 4.27 5.35 -1.13
CA THR A 125 3.35 5.45 -2.27
C THR A 125 2.66 6.80 -2.29
N GLY A 126 2.25 7.32 -1.14
CA GLY A 126 1.63 8.64 -1.01
C GLY A 126 2.54 9.76 -1.46
N ALA A 127 3.83 9.71 -1.09
CA ALA A 127 4.82 10.67 -1.54
C ALA A 127 4.98 10.63 -3.07
N ALA A 128 5.03 9.43 -3.66
CA ALA A 128 5.09 9.26 -5.12
C ALA A 128 3.86 9.85 -5.82
N PHE A 129 2.65 9.57 -5.33
CA PHE A 129 1.42 10.17 -5.86
C PHE A 129 1.44 11.70 -5.76
N GLY A 130 1.85 12.22 -4.61
CA GLY A 130 2.00 13.66 -4.39
C GLY A 130 2.96 14.31 -5.37
N MET A 131 4.09 13.66 -5.68
CA MET A 131 5.06 14.14 -6.68
C MET A 131 4.53 14.04 -8.12
N ILE A 132 3.94 12.92 -8.50
CA ILE A 132 3.47 12.64 -9.87
C ILE A 132 2.36 13.61 -10.29
N TYR A 133 1.41 13.88 -9.39
CA TYR A 133 0.27 14.73 -9.69
C TYR A 133 0.51 16.22 -9.39
N ARG A 134 1.66 16.60 -8.81
CA ARG A 134 1.97 18.00 -8.48
C ARG A 134 1.85 18.95 -9.66
N ASN A 135 2.21 18.48 -10.87
CA ASN A 135 2.19 19.26 -12.09
C ASN A 135 0.79 19.31 -12.73
N THR A 136 -0.12 18.41 -12.35
CA THR A 136 -1.51 18.39 -12.84
C THR A 136 -2.33 19.57 -12.31
N GLY A 137 -1.95 20.14 -11.17
CA GLY A 137 -2.59 21.34 -10.60
C GLY A 137 -1.97 22.67 -11.06
N ARG A 138 -0.94 22.64 -11.91
CA ARG A 138 -0.29 23.82 -12.50
C ARG A 138 -0.78 24.14 -13.91
N GLN A 139 -1.68 23.31 -14.46
CA GLN A 139 -2.37 23.47 -15.74
C GLN A 139 -3.82 23.81 -15.47
#